data_AF-A0A950IAS7-F1
#
_entry.id   AF-A0A950IAS7-F1
#
_cell.length_a   1.000
_cell.length_b   1.000
_cell.length_c   1.000
_cell.angle_alpha   90.00
_cell.angle_beta   90.00
_cell.angle_gamma   90.00
#
_symmetry.space_group_name_H-M   'P 1'
#
loop_
_entity.id
_entity.type
_entity.pdbx_description
1 polymer ?
#
loop_
_entity_poly.entity_id
_entity_poly.type
_entity_poly.pdbx_seq_one_letter_code
_entity_poly.pdbx_strand_id
1 'polypeptide(L)'
;RRIGDIVARTQVVYVEKPQARAVLPKAEPLPLPFPLTPEQQRVLVDLFERERMLPPGRLDELGSIAHALTGLYDRESLERMRRYVAGLVQ
;
A
#
# COMPACT_ATOMS: atom_id res chain seq x y z
N ARG A 1 -18.23 1.36 -13.95
CA ARG A 1 -17.79 2.02 -15.21
C ARG A 1 -16.56 2.84 -14.88
N ARG A 2 -15.36 2.32 -15.18
CA ARG A 2 -14.11 3.08 -15.02
C ARG A 2 -13.99 4.00 -16.24
N ILE A 3 -13.97 5.30 -15.98
CA ILE A 3 -13.79 6.32 -17.03
C ILE A 3 -12.35 6.29 -17.60
N GLY A 4 -11.42 5.58 -16.95
CA GLY A 4 -10.04 5.41 -17.39
C GLY A 4 -9.79 4.28 -18.41
N ASP A 5 -10.80 3.49 -18.78
CA ASP A 5 -10.58 2.31 -19.64
C ASP A 5 -10.64 2.61 -21.15
N ILE A 6 -10.87 3.87 -21.57
CA ILE A 6 -11.00 4.20 -23.01
C ILE A 6 -10.39 5.58 -23.30
N VAL A 7 -9.07 5.67 -23.43
CA VAL A 7 -8.43 6.82 -24.10
C VAL A 7 -7.30 6.35 -25.02
N ALA A 8 -7.39 6.74 -26.28
CA ALA A 8 -6.50 6.38 -27.37
C ALA A 8 -5.05 6.85 -27.13
N ARG A 9 -4.14 5.92 -26.82
CA ARG A 9 -2.66 6.10 -26.83
C ARG A 9 -2.11 7.35 -26.10
N THR A 10 -2.84 7.94 -25.15
CA THR A 10 -2.36 9.10 -24.39
C THR A 10 -2.31 8.76 -22.89
N GLN A 11 -1.16 9.02 -22.29
CA GLN A 11 -0.91 8.78 -20.88
C GLN A 11 -1.44 9.95 -20.06
N VAL A 12 -2.39 9.68 -19.16
CA VAL A 12 -2.89 10.67 -18.20
C VAL A 12 -1.90 10.77 -17.06
N VAL A 13 -1.24 11.92 -16.94
CA VAL A 13 -0.32 12.23 -15.83
C VAL A 13 -1.04 13.15 -14.85
N TYR A 14 -1.25 12.68 -13.62
CA TYR A 14 -1.70 13.51 -12.51
C TYR A 14 -0.49 14.20 -11.88
N VAL A 15 -0.55 15.54 -11.79
CA VAL A 15 0.45 16.36 -11.10
C VAL A 15 0.07 16.46 -9.62
N GLU A 16 1.02 16.18 -8.71
CA GLU A 16 0.79 16.20 -7.26
C GLU A 16 0.62 17.64 -6.73
N LYS A 17 -0.45 17.86 -5.96
CA LYS A 17 -0.51 18.95 -4.98
C LYS A 17 0.26 18.51 -3.73
N PRO A 18 0.98 19.41 -3.03
CA PRO A 18 1.70 19.04 -1.80
C PRO A 18 0.73 18.42 -0.79
N GLN A 19 0.96 17.14 -0.49
CA GLN A 19 0.10 16.37 0.41
C GLN A 19 0.49 16.63 1.85
N ALA A 20 -0.51 16.85 2.69
CA ALA A 20 -0.34 16.83 4.14
C ALA A 20 0.27 15.49 4.55
N ARG A 21 1.25 15.53 5.46
CA ARG A 21 1.98 14.36 5.95
C ARG A 21 0.99 13.26 6.30
N ALA A 22 1.09 12.14 5.61
CA ALA A 22 0.23 11.02 5.88
C ALA A 22 0.54 10.44 7.27
N VAL A 23 -0.51 10.10 7.98
CA VAL A 23 -0.45 9.41 9.26
C VAL A 23 -0.53 7.92 8.95
N LEU A 24 0.50 7.18 9.34
CA LEU A 24 0.57 5.74 9.19
C LEU A 24 -0.50 5.04 10.04
N PRO A 25 -0.92 3.83 9.64
CA PRO A 25 -1.95 3.09 10.34
C PRO A 25 -1.49 2.74 11.77
N LYS A 26 -2.38 3.00 12.75
CA LYS A 26 -2.21 2.55 14.13
C LYS A 26 -2.62 1.08 14.21
N ALA A 27 -1.66 0.18 14.05
CA ALA A 27 -1.84 -1.26 14.18
C ALA A 27 -0.86 -1.81 15.23
N GLU A 28 -1.22 -2.93 15.87
CA GLU A 28 -0.28 -3.64 16.74
C GLU A 28 0.85 -4.24 15.89
N PRO A 29 2.12 -3.88 16.16
CA PRO A 29 3.25 -4.27 15.33
C PRO A 29 3.42 -5.79 15.32
N LEU A 30 3.75 -6.34 14.15
CA LEU A 30 4.13 -7.74 13.97
C LEU A 30 5.53 -7.78 13.36
N PRO A 31 6.44 -8.65 13.83
CA PRO A 31 7.76 -8.78 13.23
C PRO A 31 7.63 -9.26 11.78
N LEU A 32 8.52 -8.77 10.92
CA LEU A 32 8.62 -9.26 9.55
C LEU A 32 9.10 -10.73 9.57
N PRO A 33 8.41 -11.65 8.87
CA PRO A 33 8.77 -13.06 8.85
C PRO A 33 10.05 -13.36 8.03
N PHE A 34 10.57 -12.38 7.29
CA PHE A 34 11.81 -12.43 6.53
C PHE A 34 12.45 -11.03 6.50
N PRO A 35 13.76 -10.92 6.25
CA PRO A 35 14.43 -9.63 6.14
C PRO A 35 13.92 -8.87 4.91
N LEU A 36 13.68 -7.57 5.09
CA LEU A 36 13.47 -6.62 4.00
C LEU A 36 14.66 -5.66 3.93
N THR A 37 15.11 -5.33 2.72
CA THR A 37 16.09 -4.26 2.52
C THR A 37 15.50 -2.92 2.96
N PRO A 38 16.34 -1.91 3.32
CA PRO A 38 15.83 -0.58 3.66
C PRO A 38 14.94 0.03 2.57
N GLU A 39 15.25 -0.23 1.30
CA GLU A 39 14.43 0.23 0.17
C GLU A 39 13.06 -0.45 0.14
N GLN A 40 13.00 -1.77 0.37
CA GLN A 40 11.73 -2.50 0.46
C GLN A 40 10.88 -2.06 1.65
N GLN A 41 11.52 -1.79 2.79
CA GLN A 41 10.84 -1.21 3.96
C GLN A 41 10.24 0.16 3.62
N ARG A 42 11.00 1.01 2.92
CA ARG A 42 10.53 2.33 2.50
C ARG A 42 9.33 2.24 1.55
N VAL A 43 9.36 1.31 0.59
CA VAL A 43 8.22 1.05 -0.32
C VAL A 43 6.94 0.71 0.45
N LEU A 44 7.04 -0.14 1.48
CA LEU A 44 5.89 -0.47 2.32
C LEU A 44 5.38 0.75 3.10
N VAL A 45 6.28 1.53 3.72
CA VAL A 45 5.91 2.76 4.44
C VAL A 45 5.20 3.74 3.49
N ASP A 46 5.77 4.00 2.31
CA ASP A 46 5.21 4.93 1.32
C ASP A 46 3.82 4.51 0.82
N LEU A 47 3.58 3.19 0.67
CA LEU A 47 2.26 2.67 0.31
C LEU A 47 1.22 3.03 1.38
N PHE A 48 1.52 2.78 2.66
CA PHE A 48 0.57 3.00 3.75
C PHE A 48 0.43 4.48 4.15
N GLU A 49 1.42 5.32 3.82
CA GLU A 49 1.24 6.77 3.81
C GLU A 49 0.16 7.18 2.79
N ARG A 50 0.14 6.56 1.61
CA ARG A 50 -0.79 6.92 0.52
C ARG A 50 -2.12 6.15 0.54
N GLU A 51 -2.26 5.17 1.42
CA GLU A 51 -3.41 4.24 1.47
C GLU A 51 -4.76 4.95 1.43
N ARG A 52 -4.93 6.04 2.20
CA ARG A 52 -6.18 6.82 2.27
C ARG A 52 -6.64 7.42 0.93
N MET A 53 -5.74 7.52 -0.05
CA MET A 53 -6.02 8.07 -1.37
C MET A 53 -6.32 6.98 -2.41
N LEU A 54 -6.12 5.71 -2.06
CA LEU A 54 -6.35 4.61 -2.96
C LEU A 54 -7.82 4.14 -2.83
N PRO A 55 -8.53 3.93 -3.94
CA PRO A 55 -9.86 3.33 -3.90
C PRO A 55 -9.82 1.93 -3.27
N PRO A 56 -10.87 1.50 -2.54
CA PRO A 56 -10.90 0.20 -1.87
C PRO A 56 -10.56 -0.99 -2.79
N GLY A 57 -11.10 -1.03 -4.01
CA GLY A 57 -10.79 -2.12 -4.94
C GLY A 57 -9.32 -2.16 -5.41
N ARG A 58 -8.61 -1.03 -5.37
CA ARG A 58 -7.16 -1.00 -5.63
C ARG A 58 -6.36 -1.50 -4.43
N LEU A 59 -6.85 -1.21 -3.22
CA LEU A 59 -6.26 -1.75 -2.00
C LEU A 59 -6.40 -3.27 -2.01
N ASP A 60 -7.59 -3.81 -2.28
CA ASP A 60 -7.80 -5.26 -2.35
C ASP A 60 -6.87 -5.93 -3.39
N GLU A 61 -6.74 -5.33 -4.59
CA GLU A 61 -5.79 -5.78 -5.62
C GLU A 61 -4.34 -5.83 -5.12
N LEU A 62 -3.87 -4.78 -4.43
CA LEU A 62 -2.54 -4.74 -3.84
C LEU A 62 -2.35 -5.79 -2.74
N GLY A 63 -3.39 -6.02 -1.93
CA GLY A 63 -3.41 -7.09 -0.93
C GLY A 63 -3.23 -8.47 -1.56
N SER A 64 -3.93 -8.73 -2.66
CA SER A 64 -3.81 -9.98 -3.42
C SER A 64 -2.43 -10.15 -4.08
N ILE A 65 -1.82 -9.08 -4.60
CA ILE A 65 -0.42 -9.10 -5.09
C ILE A 65 0.55 -9.45 -3.95
N ALA A 66 0.31 -8.93 -2.75
CA ALA A 66 1.12 -9.18 -1.58
C ALA A 66 0.94 -10.57 -0.94
N HIS A 67 0.18 -11.48 -1.57
CA HIS A 67 -0.01 -12.84 -1.06
C HIS A 67 1.30 -13.56 -0.75
N ALA A 68 2.32 -13.42 -1.61
CA ALA A 68 3.63 -14.03 -1.37
C ALA A 68 4.32 -13.52 -0.07
N LEU A 69 3.98 -12.32 0.37
CA LEU A 69 4.52 -11.67 1.57
C LEU A 69 3.74 -12.06 2.83
N THR A 70 2.43 -12.24 2.71
CA THR A 70 1.51 -12.34 3.85
C THR A 70 0.89 -13.73 4.02
N GLY A 71 0.84 -14.54 2.96
CA GLY A 71 0.08 -15.78 2.89
C GLY A 71 -1.44 -15.59 2.83
N LEU A 72 -1.92 -14.36 2.59
CA LEU A 72 -3.34 -14.00 2.54
C LEU A 72 -3.70 -13.28 1.24
N TYR A 73 -4.98 -13.00 1.04
CA TYR A 73 -5.48 -12.24 -0.10
C TYR A 73 -6.21 -10.97 0.35
N ASP A 74 -6.39 -10.06 -0.61
CA ASP A 74 -7.22 -8.87 -0.50
C ASP A 74 -7.01 -8.10 0.81
N ARG A 75 -8.11 -7.77 1.50
CA ARG A 75 -8.11 -7.00 2.74
C ARG A 75 -7.34 -7.67 3.86
N GLU A 76 -7.40 -8.99 4.03
CA GLU A 76 -6.69 -9.64 5.12
C GLU A 76 -5.16 -9.50 4.95
N SER A 77 -4.68 -9.61 3.71
CA SER A 77 -3.28 -9.37 3.36
C SER A 77 -2.85 -7.94 3.71
N LEU A 78 -3.71 -6.95 3.39
CA LEU A 78 -3.46 -5.56 3.77
C LEU A 78 -3.41 -5.36 5.29
N GLU A 79 -4.35 -5.94 6.05
CA GLU A 79 -4.33 -5.84 7.52
C GLU A 79 -3.01 -6.38 8.09
N ARG A 80 -2.51 -7.50 7.54
CA ARG A 80 -1.22 -8.06 7.95
C ARG A 80 -0.05 -7.13 7.63
N MET A 81 -0.05 -6.54 6.43
CA MET A 81 0.98 -5.58 6.05
C MET A 81 0.96 -4.31 6.91
N ARG A 82 -0.22 -3.80 7.33
CA ARG A 82 -0.30 -2.66 8.26
C ARG A 82 0.43 -2.94 9.57
N ARG A 83 0.32 -4.17 10.07
CA ARG A 83 1.04 -4.60 11.29
C ARG A 83 2.55 -4.68 11.09
N TYR A 84 3.02 -5.13 9.93
CA TYR A 84 4.45 -5.08 9.60
C TYR A 84 4.96 -3.65 9.55
N VAL A 85 4.25 -2.75 8.85
CA VAL A 85 4.64 -1.34 8.74
C VAL A 85 4.63 -0.63 10.08
N ALA A 86 3.68 -0.94 10.96
CA ALA A 86 3.67 -0.39 12.32
C ALA A 86 4.95 -0.72 13.12
N GLY A 87 5.63 -1.83 12.82
CA GLY A 87 6.92 -2.18 13.41
C GLY A 87 8.13 -1.48 12.79
N LEU A 88 7.99 -0.84 11.62
CA LEU A 88 9.07 -0.15 10.90
C LEU A 88 9.20 1.33 11.28
N VAL A 89 8.19 1.91 11.93
CA VAL A 89 8.12 3.35 12.25
C VAL A 89 8.36 3.67 13.72
N GLN A 90 8.76 2.68 14.52
CA GLN A 90 9.06 2.85 15.94
C GLN A 90 10.42 3.52 16.17
#